data_AF-L0J826-F1
#
_entry.id   AF-L0J826-F1
#
_cell.length_a   1.000
_cell.length_b   1.000
_cell.length_c   1.000
_cell.angle_alpha   90.00
_cell.angle_beta   90.00
_cell.angle_gamma   90.00
#
_symmetry.space_group_name_H-M   'P 1'
#
loop_
_entity.id
_entity.type
_entity.pdbx_description
1 polymer ?
#
loop_
_entity_poly.entity_id
_entity_poly.type
_entity_poly.pdbx_seq_one_letter_code
_entity_poly.pdbx_strand_id
1 'polypeptide(L)'
;MDQRLNVNPADLLRAADAYGDLAARALLISPQAAAEVQRIGATHGPMGYPIAVGIAAGLAAREGQLQSKAADFATYDQRLRDHAAAYIDEDQLAAQRMRAIKWANDFPEIHVGPKPPPPEQPQASVCYIGTENGDVAKLCPPDTDTVSYVDKDGNYVFKDLHSGEVTVQMKPGPVDGNPQTCWLPSADASRAICGPDTTSWMYPRDGFLITEEQIPDAKPRIIFQTPPGPLNP
;
A
#
# COMPACT_ATOMS: atom_id res chain seq x y z
N MET A 1 -8.63 15.66 0.69
CA MET A 1 -8.01 14.49 1.34
C MET A 1 -9.14 13.71 2.01
N ASP A 2 -9.54 12.61 1.41
CA ASP A 2 -10.62 11.74 1.90
C ASP A 2 -10.06 10.92 3.08
N GLN A 3 -10.35 11.32 4.33
CA GLN A 3 -9.99 10.55 5.52
C GLN A 3 -10.88 9.30 5.59
N ARG A 4 -10.56 8.28 4.79
CA ARG A 4 -11.22 6.99 4.88
C ARG A 4 -10.60 6.23 6.06
N LEU A 5 -11.36 6.11 7.14
CA LEU A 5 -11.00 5.30 8.29
C LEU A 5 -10.97 3.83 7.84
N ASN A 6 -9.77 3.25 7.75
CA ASN A 6 -9.60 1.83 7.44
C ASN A 6 -9.83 1.01 8.71
N VAL A 7 -11.00 0.43 8.85
CA VAL A 7 -11.41 -0.37 10.01
C VAL A 7 -11.36 -1.85 9.65
N ASN A 8 -10.62 -2.65 10.41
CA ASN A 8 -10.58 -4.10 10.25
C ASN A 8 -11.78 -4.76 10.99
N PRO A 9 -12.60 -5.59 10.33
CA PRO A 9 -13.73 -6.28 10.97
C PRO A 9 -13.33 -7.12 12.19
N ALA A 10 -12.13 -7.72 12.18
CA ALA A 10 -11.65 -8.50 13.33
C ALA A 10 -11.45 -7.63 14.58
N ASP A 11 -11.11 -6.34 14.41
CA ASP A 11 -10.91 -5.41 15.51
C ASP A 11 -12.26 -5.01 16.12
N LEU A 12 -13.29 -4.85 15.29
CA LEU A 12 -14.66 -4.60 15.74
C LEU A 12 -15.22 -5.76 16.55
N LEU A 13 -15.00 -7.00 16.11
CA LEU A 13 -15.44 -8.19 16.85
C LEU A 13 -14.73 -8.33 18.19
N ARG A 14 -13.41 -8.07 18.24
CA ARG A 14 -12.67 -8.06 19.52
C ARG A 14 -13.19 -7.00 20.49
N ALA A 15 -13.52 -5.81 19.98
CA ALA A 15 -14.12 -4.76 20.80
C ALA A 15 -15.53 -5.14 21.28
N ALA A 16 -16.33 -5.78 20.41
CA ALA A 16 -17.65 -6.28 20.75
C ALA A 16 -17.59 -7.28 21.91
N ASP A 17 -16.71 -8.29 21.82
CA ASP A 17 -16.49 -9.27 22.90
C ASP A 17 -16.13 -8.59 24.23
N ALA A 18 -15.29 -7.55 24.22
CA ALA A 18 -14.96 -6.79 25.42
C ALA A 18 -16.18 -6.06 26.02
N TYR A 19 -17.08 -5.54 25.18
CA TYR A 19 -18.34 -4.96 25.64
C TYR A 19 -19.32 -6.01 26.19
N GLY A 20 -19.39 -7.18 25.56
CA GLY A 20 -20.17 -8.32 26.05
C GLY A 20 -19.71 -8.77 27.44
N ASP A 21 -18.39 -8.88 27.64
CA ASP A 21 -17.78 -9.17 28.94
C ASP A 21 -18.11 -8.12 30.00
N LEU A 22 -18.08 -6.83 29.63
CA LEU A 22 -18.44 -5.74 30.53
C LEU A 22 -19.92 -5.78 30.92
N ALA A 23 -20.81 -6.05 29.97
CA ALA A 23 -22.24 -6.23 30.24
C ALA A 23 -22.48 -7.38 31.23
N ALA A 24 -21.85 -8.53 30.99
CA ALA A 24 -21.95 -9.70 31.87
C ALA A 24 -21.42 -9.42 33.28
N ARG A 25 -20.26 -8.75 33.40
CA ARG A 25 -19.69 -8.37 34.70
C ARG A 25 -20.56 -7.37 35.45
N ALA A 26 -21.12 -6.38 34.76
CA ALA A 26 -21.99 -5.38 35.38
C ALA A 26 -23.23 -6.01 36.01
N LEU A 27 -23.85 -6.99 35.34
CA LEU A 27 -25.00 -7.73 35.85
C LEU A 27 -24.68 -8.56 37.11
N LEU A 28 -23.41 -8.88 37.36
CA LEU A 28 -23.00 -9.64 38.54
C LEU A 28 -22.77 -8.78 39.80
N ILE A 29 -22.70 -7.46 39.67
CA ILE A 29 -22.40 -6.57 40.81
C ILE A 29 -23.48 -6.66 41.89
N SER A 30 -24.76 -6.60 41.51
CA SER A 30 -25.89 -6.66 42.44
C SER A 30 -26.01 -7.98 43.21
N PRO A 31 -25.96 -9.16 42.56
CA PRO A 31 -25.98 -10.42 43.31
C PRO A 31 -24.74 -10.63 44.19
N GLN A 32 -23.56 -10.17 43.78
CA GLN A 32 -22.36 -10.21 44.63
C GLN A 32 -22.50 -9.31 45.87
N ALA A 33 -23.03 -8.10 45.70
CA ALA A 33 -23.31 -7.21 46.82
C ALA A 33 -24.35 -7.79 47.79
N ALA A 34 -25.40 -8.45 47.27
CA ALA A 34 -26.40 -9.12 48.10
C ALA A 34 -25.80 -10.26 48.94
N ALA A 35 -24.89 -11.05 48.36
CA ALA A 35 -24.17 -12.10 49.09
C ALA A 35 -23.28 -11.51 50.20
N GLU A 36 -22.66 -10.36 49.97
CA GLU A 36 -21.84 -9.69 50.98
C GLU A 36 -22.70 -9.12 52.14
N VAL A 37 -23.87 -8.57 51.83
CA VAL A 37 -24.84 -8.14 52.86
C VAL A 37 -25.23 -9.31 53.78
N GLN A 38 -25.49 -10.48 53.20
CA GLN A 38 -25.80 -11.69 53.98
C GLN A 38 -24.62 -12.13 54.85
N ARG A 39 -23.39 -12.05 54.32
CA ARG A 39 -22.16 -12.38 55.04
C ARG A 39 -21.93 -11.45 56.24
N ILE A 40 -22.14 -10.15 56.07
CA ILE A 40 -22.04 -9.16 57.16
C ILE A 40 -23.04 -9.49 58.26
N GLY A 41 -24.30 -9.77 57.90
CA GLY A 41 -25.33 -10.18 58.86
C GLY A 41 -24.95 -11.43 59.65
N ALA A 42 -24.39 -12.44 58.98
CA ALA A 42 -23.96 -13.69 59.62
C ALA A 42 -22.75 -13.52 60.55
N THR A 43 -21.80 -12.65 60.19
CA THR A 43 -20.52 -12.52 60.91
C THR A 43 -20.53 -11.48 62.03
N HIS A 44 -21.33 -10.41 61.88
CA HIS A 44 -21.34 -9.27 62.80
C HIS A 44 -22.68 -9.10 63.54
N GLY A 45 -23.69 -9.92 63.22
CA GLY A 45 -25.00 -9.90 63.88
C GLY A 45 -25.62 -8.49 63.89
N PRO A 46 -26.19 -8.04 65.02
CA PRO A 46 -26.79 -6.71 65.13
C PRO A 46 -25.82 -5.55 64.89
N MET A 47 -24.52 -5.72 65.18
CA MET A 47 -23.53 -4.65 64.98
C MET A 47 -23.24 -4.38 63.50
N GLY A 48 -23.42 -5.38 62.63
CA GLY A 48 -23.27 -5.23 61.18
C GLY A 48 -24.48 -4.62 60.48
N TYR A 49 -25.63 -4.51 61.18
CA TYR A 49 -26.89 -4.09 60.58
C TYR A 49 -26.85 -2.70 59.92
N PRO A 50 -26.27 -1.65 60.53
CA PRO A 50 -26.21 -0.34 59.88
C PRO A 50 -25.43 -0.36 58.55
N ILE A 51 -24.35 -1.14 58.48
CA ILE A 51 -23.55 -1.29 57.26
C ILE A 51 -24.33 -2.07 56.20
N ALA A 52 -24.94 -3.19 56.58
CA ALA A 52 -25.77 -4.01 55.69
C ALA A 52 -26.92 -3.20 55.07
N VAL A 53 -27.62 -2.39 55.87
CA VAL A 53 -28.68 -1.49 55.41
C VAL A 53 -28.13 -0.41 54.48
N GLY A 54 -26.99 0.20 54.81
CA GLY A 54 -26.35 1.21 53.95
C GLY A 54 -25.97 0.67 52.57
N ILE A 55 -25.41 -0.55 52.51
CA ILE A 55 -25.09 -1.24 51.26
C ILE A 55 -26.37 -1.53 50.47
N ALA A 56 -27.37 -2.13 51.11
CA ALA A 56 -28.64 -2.47 50.44
C ALA A 56 -29.37 -1.23 49.91
N ALA A 57 -29.42 -0.15 50.68
CA ALA A 57 -30.02 1.11 50.26
C ALA A 57 -29.24 1.75 49.09
N GLY A 58 -27.91 1.74 49.16
CA GLY A 58 -27.04 2.23 48.09
C GLY A 58 -27.17 1.43 46.79
N LEU A 59 -27.33 0.11 46.90
CA LEU A 59 -27.61 -0.77 45.76
C LEU A 59 -28.96 -0.43 45.14
N ALA A 60 -30.01 -0.40 45.95
CA ALA A 60 -31.38 -0.11 45.50
C ALA A 60 -31.46 1.25 44.78
N ALA A 61 -30.74 2.26 45.27
CA ALA A 61 -30.72 3.60 44.66
C ALA A 61 -30.03 3.64 43.28
N ARG A 62 -29.15 2.69 42.97
CA ARG A 62 -28.33 2.68 41.73
C ARG A 62 -28.64 1.52 40.80
N GLU A 63 -29.46 0.56 41.22
CA GLU A 63 -29.80 -0.65 40.46
C GLU A 63 -30.27 -0.30 39.03
N GLY A 64 -31.17 0.66 38.89
CA GLY A 64 -31.65 1.08 37.57
C GLY A 64 -30.54 1.68 36.68
N GLN A 65 -29.62 2.45 37.24
CA GLN A 65 -28.48 3.02 36.48
C GLN A 65 -27.48 1.93 36.06
N LEU A 66 -27.24 0.96 36.94
CA LEU A 66 -26.38 -0.18 36.64
C LEU A 66 -26.98 -1.05 35.53
N GLN A 67 -28.28 -1.36 35.62
CA GLN A 67 -29.00 -2.10 34.57
C GLN A 67 -29.00 -1.34 33.25
N SER A 68 -29.24 -0.02 33.27
CA SER A 68 -29.13 0.85 32.10
C SER A 68 -27.74 0.76 31.47
N LYS A 69 -26.68 0.81 32.29
CA LYS A 69 -25.31 0.74 31.79
C LYS A 69 -24.96 -0.63 31.20
N ALA A 70 -25.45 -1.71 31.80
CA ALA A 70 -25.30 -3.06 31.27
C ALA A 70 -26.01 -3.20 29.90
N ALA A 71 -27.21 -2.61 29.76
CA ALA A 71 -27.93 -2.57 28.50
C ALA A 71 -27.21 -1.72 27.43
N ASP A 72 -26.59 -0.60 27.81
CA ASP A 72 -25.77 0.19 26.89
C ASP A 72 -24.61 -0.65 26.35
N PHE A 73 -23.90 -1.39 27.20
CA PHE A 73 -22.80 -2.27 26.78
C PHE A 73 -23.28 -3.35 25.81
N ALA A 74 -24.42 -4.00 26.09
CA ALA A 74 -25.02 -4.97 25.17
C ALA A 74 -25.40 -4.32 23.82
N THR A 75 -25.89 -3.07 23.86
CA THR A 75 -26.23 -2.32 22.64
C THR A 75 -24.98 -2.03 21.80
N TYR A 76 -23.85 -1.66 22.42
CA TYR A 76 -22.60 -1.42 21.70
C TYR A 76 -21.97 -2.70 21.15
N ASP A 77 -22.02 -3.81 21.90
CA ASP A 77 -21.61 -5.13 21.42
C ASP A 77 -22.37 -5.49 20.13
N GLN A 78 -23.71 -5.40 20.15
CA GLN A 78 -24.53 -5.70 18.98
C GLN A 78 -24.19 -4.80 17.79
N ARG A 79 -24.10 -3.48 18.01
CA ARG A 79 -23.77 -2.53 16.92
C ARG A 79 -22.41 -2.83 16.29
N LEU A 80 -21.39 -3.14 17.10
CA LEU A 80 -20.07 -3.46 16.58
C LEU A 80 -20.09 -4.75 15.75
N ARG A 81 -20.87 -5.76 16.16
CA ARG A 81 -21.08 -6.99 15.37
C ARG A 81 -21.81 -6.70 14.06
N ASP A 82 -22.85 -5.88 14.10
CA ASP A 82 -23.61 -5.48 12.90
C ASP A 82 -22.71 -4.73 11.91
N HIS A 83 -21.87 -3.82 12.41
CA HIS A 83 -20.88 -3.11 11.57
C HIS A 83 -19.83 -4.06 10.98
N ALA A 84 -19.32 -5.01 11.77
CA ALA A 84 -18.37 -6.01 11.28
C ALA A 84 -18.98 -6.86 10.16
N ALA A 85 -20.25 -7.29 10.32
CA ALA A 85 -20.98 -8.03 9.30
C ALA A 85 -21.17 -7.20 8.03
N ALA A 86 -21.57 -5.93 8.17
CA ALA A 86 -21.74 -5.03 7.02
C ALA A 86 -20.44 -4.86 6.21
N TYR A 87 -19.29 -4.69 6.87
CA TYR A 87 -18.01 -4.61 6.17
C TYR A 87 -17.63 -5.90 5.45
N ILE A 88 -17.88 -7.06 6.08
CA ILE A 88 -17.62 -8.36 5.46
C ILE A 88 -18.52 -8.55 4.23
N ASP A 89 -19.80 -8.19 4.32
CA ASP A 89 -20.75 -8.30 3.22
C ASP A 89 -20.37 -7.36 2.06
N GLU A 90 -20.00 -6.11 2.35
CA GLU A 90 -19.53 -5.16 1.35
C GLU A 90 -18.25 -5.63 0.65
N ASP A 91 -17.29 -6.19 1.39
CA ASP A 91 -16.06 -6.76 0.82
C ASP A 91 -16.37 -7.96 -0.08
N GLN A 92 -17.24 -8.87 0.36
CA GLN A 92 -17.68 -10.00 -0.45
C GLN A 92 -18.42 -9.55 -1.72
N LEU A 93 -19.31 -8.56 -1.61
CA LEU A 93 -20.02 -7.99 -2.76
C LEU A 93 -19.05 -7.30 -3.72
N ALA A 94 -18.06 -6.56 -3.22
CA ALA A 94 -17.04 -5.94 -4.04
C ALA A 94 -16.18 -6.98 -4.76
N ALA A 95 -15.75 -8.03 -4.04
CA ALA A 95 -15.03 -9.16 -4.61
C ALA A 95 -15.87 -9.89 -5.68
N GLN A 96 -17.16 -10.09 -5.45
CA GLN A 96 -18.08 -10.67 -6.42
C GLN A 96 -18.23 -9.78 -7.65
N ARG A 97 -18.38 -8.46 -7.49
CA ARG A 97 -18.41 -7.51 -8.60
C ARG A 97 -17.14 -7.59 -9.42
N MET A 98 -15.96 -7.61 -8.77
CA MET A 98 -14.67 -7.74 -9.46
C MET A 98 -14.54 -9.07 -10.21
N ARG A 99 -15.02 -10.18 -9.64
CA ARG A 99 -15.07 -11.48 -10.32
C ARG A 99 -16.08 -11.53 -11.47
N ALA A 100 -17.19 -10.81 -11.33
CA ALA A 100 -18.27 -10.71 -12.31
C ALA A 100 -17.96 -9.74 -13.46
N ILE A 101 -16.93 -8.89 -13.31
CA ILE A 101 -16.29 -8.24 -14.44
C ILE A 101 -15.71 -9.35 -15.31
N LYS A 102 -16.52 -9.77 -16.29
CA LYS A 102 -15.97 -10.29 -17.53
C LYS A 102 -15.22 -9.11 -18.14
N TRP A 103 -13.90 -9.15 -18.05
CA TRP A 103 -13.08 -8.44 -18.99
C TRP A 103 -13.57 -8.92 -20.35
N ALA A 104 -14.32 -8.06 -21.05
CA ALA A 104 -14.55 -8.30 -22.45
C ALA A 104 -13.16 -8.47 -23.05
N ASN A 105 -13.01 -9.42 -23.95
CA ASN A 105 -11.84 -9.43 -24.84
C ASN A 105 -11.79 -8.18 -25.75
N ASP A 106 -12.51 -7.10 -25.39
CA ASP A 106 -12.29 -5.74 -25.82
C ASP A 106 -11.06 -5.18 -25.10
N PHE A 107 -9.93 -5.83 -25.35
CA PHE A 107 -8.76 -5.01 -25.65
C PHE A 107 -9.20 -4.10 -26.81
N PRO A 108 -8.88 -2.79 -26.81
CA PRO A 108 -9.07 -1.98 -28.02
C PRO A 108 -8.49 -2.78 -29.19
N GLU A 109 -9.24 -2.91 -30.29
CA GLU A 109 -8.84 -3.72 -31.45
C GLU A 109 -7.33 -3.61 -31.64
N ILE A 110 -6.68 -4.75 -31.44
CA ILE A 110 -5.26 -4.92 -31.67
C ILE A 110 -5.01 -4.37 -33.07
N HIS A 111 -4.26 -3.28 -33.21
CA HIS A 111 -3.74 -2.89 -34.51
C HIS A 111 -3.03 -4.13 -35.06
N VAL A 112 -3.62 -4.78 -36.07
CA VAL A 112 -3.04 -5.96 -36.71
C VAL A 112 -1.82 -5.50 -37.49
N GLY A 113 -0.69 -5.39 -36.81
CA GLY A 113 0.63 -5.48 -37.40
C GLY A 113 0.90 -6.93 -37.85
N PRO A 114 1.73 -7.14 -38.88
CA PRO A 114 1.86 -8.42 -39.56
C PRO A 114 2.42 -9.51 -38.65
N LYS A 115 1.84 -10.73 -38.73
CA LYS A 115 2.26 -12.05 -38.19
C LYS A 115 2.86 -12.09 -36.76
N PRO A 116 2.33 -12.92 -35.83
CA PRO A 116 2.82 -12.95 -34.45
C PRO A 116 4.32 -13.32 -34.37
N PRO A 117 5.10 -12.63 -33.51
CA PRO A 117 6.46 -13.05 -33.19
C PRO A 117 6.46 -14.36 -32.37
N PRO A 118 7.59 -15.08 -32.32
CA PRO A 118 7.74 -16.34 -31.58
C PRO A 118 7.40 -16.21 -30.08
N PRO A 119 7.05 -17.30 -29.38
CA PRO A 119 6.64 -17.28 -27.97
C PRO A 119 7.64 -16.52 -27.07
N GLU A 120 7.09 -15.77 -26.10
CA GLU A 120 7.83 -14.95 -25.14
C GLU A 120 8.98 -15.74 -24.50
N GLN A 121 10.19 -15.22 -24.70
CA GLN A 121 11.38 -15.67 -24.01
C GLN A 121 11.28 -15.28 -22.52
N PRO A 122 11.96 -16.00 -21.61
CA PRO A 122 12.02 -15.66 -20.18
C PRO A 122 12.37 -14.19 -20.00
N GLN A 123 11.77 -13.51 -19.02
CA GLN A 123 11.95 -12.07 -18.80
C GLN A 123 13.41 -11.66 -18.91
N ALA A 124 13.67 -10.84 -19.90
CA ALA A 124 15.00 -10.41 -20.25
C ALA A 124 15.69 -9.72 -19.08
N SER A 125 16.83 -10.23 -18.63
CA SER A 125 17.64 -9.55 -17.61
C SER A 125 18.35 -8.38 -18.27
N VAL A 126 17.67 -7.22 -18.35
CA VAL A 126 18.21 -6.03 -19.01
C VAL A 126 19.43 -5.52 -18.24
N CYS A 127 20.57 -5.43 -18.94
CA CYS A 127 21.82 -4.94 -18.36
C CYS A 127 22.30 -3.66 -19.05
N TYR A 128 22.61 -2.62 -18.29
CA TYR A 128 23.16 -1.39 -18.82
C TYR A 128 24.68 -1.48 -18.97
N ILE A 129 25.20 -1.24 -20.17
CA ILE A 129 26.64 -1.36 -20.49
C ILE A 129 27.29 0.00 -20.79
N GLY A 130 26.57 1.10 -20.61
CA GLY A 130 27.06 2.46 -20.82
C GLY A 130 27.08 2.88 -22.29
N THR A 131 27.91 2.22 -23.11
CA THR A 131 28.12 2.54 -24.53
C THR A 131 27.99 1.29 -25.40
N GLU A 132 27.83 1.48 -26.71
CA GLU A 132 27.73 0.39 -27.69
C GLU A 132 28.89 -0.62 -27.63
N ASN A 133 30.06 -0.21 -27.14
CA ASN A 133 31.26 -1.05 -27.01
C ASN A 133 31.52 -1.51 -25.56
N GLY A 134 30.51 -1.46 -24.68
CA GLY A 134 30.63 -1.92 -23.29
C GLY A 134 30.94 -3.42 -23.19
N ASP A 135 31.75 -3.80 -22.21
CA ASP A 135 32.16 -5.20 -21.98
C ASP A 135 31.03 -5.98 -21.29
N VAL A 136 30.13 -6.54 -22.09
CA VAL A 136 28.95 -7.31 -21.63
C VAL A 136 29.37 -8.45 -20.70
N ALA A 137 30.40 -9.22 -21.06
CA ALA A 137 30.83 -10.39 -20.29
C ALA A 137 31.37 -10.04 -18.89
N LYS A 138 31.88 -8.82 -18.74
CA LYS A 138 32.38 -8.31 -17.45
C LYS A 138 31.30 -7.63 -16.62
N LEU A 139 30.32 -7.00 -17.25
CA LEU A 139 29.33 -6.14 -16.60
C LEU A 139 28.00 -6.84 -16.32
N CYS A 140 27.63 -7.81 -17.14
CA CYS A 140 26.31 -8.42 -17.12
C CYS A 140 26.35 -9.88 -16.66
N PRO A 141 25.29 -10.38 -16.01
CA PRO A 141 25.10 -11.80 -15.79
C PRO A 141 25.18 -12.62 -17.10
N PRO A 142 25.61 -13.90 -17.05
CA PRO A 142 25.75 -14.73 -18.24
C PRO A 142 24.41 -15.11 -18.89
N ASP A 143 23.30 -14.94 -18.17
CA ASP A 143 21.92 -15.14 -18.63
C ASP A 143 21.27 -13.85 -19.15
N THR A 144 22.05 -12.77 -19.35
CA THR A 144 21.61 -11.56 -20.03
C THR A 144 21.34 -11.82 -21.50
N ASP A 145 20.14 -11.45 -21.91
CA ASP A 145 19.60 -11.56 -23.26
C ASP A 145 19.35 -10.19 -23.90
N THR A 146 19.25 -9.11 -23.11
CA THR A 146 19.11 -7.74 -23.58
C THR A 146 20.08 -6.81 -22.88
N VAL A 147 20.81 -6.00 -23.65
CA VAL A 147 21.66 -4.93 -23.12
C VAL A 147 21.12 -3.56 -23.48
N SER A 148 21.26 -2.58 -22.60
CA SER A 148 20.97 -1.19 -22.89
C SER A 148 22.24 -0.34 -22.89
N TYR A 149 22.30 0.63 -23.79
CA TYR A 149 23.46 1.51 -23.94
C TYR A 149 23.09 2.81 -24.65
N VAL A 150 24.02 3.77 -24.66
CA VAL A 150 23.92 4.96 -25.49
C VAL A 150 24.69 4.75 -26.79
N ASP A 151 24.01 4.91 -27.91
CA ASP A 151 24.60 4.76 -29.25
C ASP A 151 25.42 5.99 -29.66
N LYS A 152 26.11 5.89 -30.81
CA LYS A 152 26.93 6.98 -31.37
C LYS A 152 26.15 8.26 -31.70
N ASP A 153 24.84 8.15 -31.89
CA ASP A 153 23.95 9.26 -32.23
C ASP A 153 23.32 9.89 -30.96
N GLY A 154 23.71 9.38 -29.78
CA GLY A 154 23.24 9.87 -28.48
C GLY A 154 21.85 9.37 -28.10
N ASN A 155 21.35 8.32 -28.75
CA ASN A 155 20.10 7.68 -28.38
C ASN A 155 20.33 6.65 -27.28
N TYR A 156 19.37 6.50 -26.36
CA TYR A 156 19.32 5.36 -25.47
C TYR A 156 18.65 4.19 -26.19
N VAL A 157 19.37 3.08 -26.33
CA VAL A 157 18.94 1.92 -27.14
C VAL A 157 19.00 0.65 -26.33
N PHE A 158 18.11 -0.29 -26.67
CA PHE A 158 18.14 -1.67 -26.20
C PHE A 158 18.57 -2.55 -27.36
N LYS A 159 19.41 -3.54 -27.08
CA LYS A 159 19.85 -4.53 -28.06
C LYS A 159 19.61 -5.92 -27.51
N ASP A 160 18.86 -6.71 -28.26
CA ASP A 160 18.69 -8.13 -28.01
C ASP A 160 19.97 -8.87 -28.45
N LEU A 161 20.57 -9.63 -27.54
CA LEU A 161 21.84 -10.34 -27.77
C LEU A 161 21.66 -11.63 -28.57
N HIS A 162 20.44 -12.17 -28.66
CA HIS A 162 20.15 -13.40 -29.41
C HIS A 162 19.92 -13.10 -30.90
N SER A 163 19.10 -12.09 -31.19
CA SER A 163 18.71 -11.66 -32.54
C SER A 163 19.62 -10.57 -33.10
N GLY A 164 20.27 -9.79 -32.23
CA GLY A 164 21.04 -8.59 -32.60
C GLY A 164 20.17 -7.37 -32.91
N GLU A 165 18.85 -7.45 -32.72
CA GLU A 165 17.91 -6.36 -32.98
C GLU A 165 18.18 -5.18 -32.03
N VAL A 166 18.21 -3.96 -32.58
CA VAL A 166 18.42 -2.72 -31.82
C VAL A 166 17.15 -1.87 -31.86
N THR A 167 16.62 -1.54 -30.69
CA THR A 167 15.45 -0.69 -30.50
C THR A 167 15.85 0.61 -29.82
N VAL A 168 15.54 1.75 -30.45
CA VAL A 168 15.73 3.06 -29.83
C VAL A 168 14.61 3.30 -28.81
N GLN A 169 14.98 3.42 -27.54
CA GLN A 169 14.04 3.67 -26.44
C GLN A 169 13.84 5.17 -26.21
N MET A 170 14.92 5.95 -26.24
CA MET A 170 14.84 7.40 -26.08
C MET A 170 15.76 8.11 -27.08
N LYS A 171 15.19 9.09 -27.79
CA LYS A 171 15.93 10.01 -28.65
C LYS A 171 16.18 11.32 -27.90
N PRO A 172 17.24 12.08 -28.25
CA PRO A 172 17.47 13.40 -27.69
C PRO A 172 16.23 14.30 -27.77
N GLY A 173 15.79 14.81 -26.62
CA GLY A 173 14.59 15.64 -26.52
C GLY A 173 13.56 15.13 -25.49
N PRO A 174 12.35 15.73 -25.48
CA PRO A 174 11.29 15.34 -24.57
C PRO A 174 10.86 13.90 -24.82
N VAL A 175 10.56 13.17 -23.74
CA VAL A 175 10.08 11.80 -23.84
C VAL A 175 8.63 11.79 -24.32
N ASP A 176 8.35 10.97 -25.32
CA ASP A 176 6.99 10.83 -25.87
C ASP A 176 6.00 10.42 -24.78
N GLY A 177 4.92 11.19 -24.62
CA GLY A 177 3.90 10.97 -23.59
C GLY A 177 4.26 11.50 -22.19
N ASN A 178 5.48 12.01 -21.96
CA ASN A 178 5.88 12.64 -20.71
C ASN A 178 6.74 13.89 -20.94
N PRO A 179 6.12 15.05 -21.20
CA PRO A 179 6.84 16.29 -21.54
C PRO A 179 7.66 16.88 -20.37
N GLN A 180 7.49 16.36 -19.15
CA GLN A 180 8.25 16.76 -17.97
C GLN A 180 9.63 16.09 -17.91
N THR A 181 9.82 15.01 -18.66
CA THR A 181 11.07 14.23 -18.70
C THR A 181 11.73 14.39 -20.06
N CYS A 182 13.05 14.61 -20.05
CA CYS A 182 13.83 14.77 -21.26
C CYS A 182 15.06 13.87 -21.25
N TRP A 183 15.34 13.26 -22.39
CA TRP A 183 16.59 12.55 -22.65
C TRP A 183 17.61 13.51 -23.27
N LEU A 184 18.80 13.57 -22.70
CA LEU A 184 19.93 14.28 -23.29
C LEU A 184 20.99 13.28 -23.78
N PRO A 185 21.63 13.54 -24.93
CA PRO A 185 22.65 12.65 -25.48
C PRO A 185 23.94 12.60 -24.64
N SER A 186 24.18 13.61 -23.80
CA SER A 186 25.34 13.73 -22.92
C SER A 186 25.09 14.74 -21.80
N ALA A 187 25.94 14.72 -20.77
CA ALA A 187 25.84 15.64 -19.63
C ALA A 187 26.05 17.13 -20.00
N ASP A 188 26.75 17.41 -21.10
CA ASP A 188 27.05 18.75 -21.63
C ASP A 188 26.08 19.20 -22.72
N ALA A 189 25.11 18.36 -23.11
CA ALA A 189 24.13 18.71 -24.12
C ALA A 189 23.25 19.90 -23.69
N SER A 190 22.88 20.73 -24.67
CA SER A 190 22.01 21.88 -24.42
C SER A 190 20.63 21.43 -23.95
N ARG A 191 20.22 21.88 -22.76
CA ARG A 191 18.86 21.64 -22.24
C ARG A 191 17.76 22.34 -23.03
N ALA A 192 18.11 23.24 -23.97
CA ALA A 192 17.13 23.87 -24.84
C ALA A 192 16.45 22.89 -25.81
N ILE A 193 17.01 21.69 -26.00
CA ILE A 193 16.33 20.61 -26.73
C ILE A 193 15.13 20.05 -25.94
N CYS A 194 15.10 20.30 -24.63
CA CYS A 194 14.01 19.95 -23.74
C CYS A 194 13.03 21.12 -23.67
N GLY A 195 11.73 20.84 -23.70
CA GLY A 195 10.70 21.88 -23.62
C GLY A 195 10.78 22.70 -22.32
N PRO A 196 10.16 23.89 -22.28
CA PRO A 196 10.24 24.80 -21.13
C PRO A 196 9.68 24.22 -19.83
N ASP A 197 8.80 23.22 -19.94
CA ASP A 197 8.17 22.55 -18.80
C ASP A 197 8.97 21.33 -18.30
N THR A 198 10.18 21.10 -18.82
CA THR A 198 10.99 19.95 -18.40
C THR A 198 11.49 20.15 -16.97
N THR A 199 11.21 19.18 -16.11
CA THR A 199 11.62 19.17 -14.70
C THR A 199 12.58 18.02 -14.38
N SER A 200 12.75 17.05 -15.30
CA SER A 200 13.65 15.91 -15.14
C SER A 200 14.49 15.67 -16.40
N TRP A 201 15.79 15.45 -16.23
CA TRP A 201 16.72 15.11 -17.31
C TRP A 201 17.42 13.78 -17.04
N MET A 202 17.46 12.95 -18.06
CA MET A 202 18.19 11.69 -18.07
C MET A 202 19.34 11.78 -19.07
N TYR A 203 20.55 11.40 -18.66
CA TYR A 203 21.72 11.50 -19.53
C TYR A 203 22.87 10.58 -19.10
N PRO A 204 23.74 10.16 -20.03
CA PRO A 204 24.95 9.45 -19.68
C PRO A 204 26.02 10.42 -19.13
N ARG A 205 26.73 10.00 -18.09
CA ARG A 205 27.90 10.72 -17.57
C ARG A 205 28.88 9.73 -16.94
N ASP A 206 30.13 9.76 -17.40
CA ASP A 206 31.22 8.94 -16.84
C ASP A 206 30.87 7.43 -16.77
N GLY A 207 30.11 6.93 -17.76
CA GLY A 207 29.62 5.54 -17.82
C GLY A 207 28.35 5.26 -17.02
N PHE A 208 27.89 6.20 -16.20
CA PHE A 208 26.63 6.08 -15.45
C PHE A 208 25.46 6.64 -16.26
N LEU A 209 24.27 6.12 -15.98
CA LEU A 209 23.02 6.76 -16.35
C LEU A 209 22.58 7.67 -15.20
N ILE A 210 22.53 8.97 -15.44
CA ILE A 210 22.17 9.98 -14.44
C ILE A 210 20.73 10.43 -14.68
N THR A 211 19.96 10.52 -13.60
CA THR A 211 18.69 11.23 -13.56
C THR A 211 18.80 12.42 -12.63
N GLU A 212 18.56 13.60 -13.16
CA GLU A 212 18.60 14.87 -12.45
C GLU A 212 17.21 15.52 -12.48
N GLU A 213 16.77 16.03 -11.34
CA GLU A 213 15.47 16.67 -11.18
C GLU A 213 15.63 18.13 -10.73
N GLN A 214 14.84 19.03 -11.31
CA GLN A 214 14.73 20.42 -10.89
C GLN A 214 13.71 20.54 -9.76
N ILE A 215 14.22 20.90 -8.59
CA ILE A 215 13.40 21.24 -7.44
C ILE A 215 13.06 22.75 -7.53
N PRO A 216 11.80 23.16 -7.29
CA PRO A 216 11.44 24.57 -7.22
C PRO A 216 12.34 25.33 -6.24
N ASP A 217 12.87 26.47 -6.67
CA ASP A 217 13.73 27.38 -5.89
C ASP A 217 15.06 26.80 -5.38
N ALA A 218 15.52 25.67 -5.92
CA ALA A 218 16.79 25.06 -5.56
C ALA A 218 17.64 24.70 -6.80
N LYS A 219 18.92 24.40 -6.54
CA LYS A 219 19.80 23.84 -7.57
C LYS A 219 19.28 22.45 -7.96
N PRO A 220 19.40 22.05 -9.24
CA PRO A 220 19.05 20.70 -9.65
C PRO A 220 19.79 19.65 -8.82
N ARG A 221 19.10 18.54 -8.54
CA ARG A 221 19.62 17.45 -7.73
C ARG A 221 19.67 16.17 -8.55
N ILE A 222 20.78 15.45 -8.47
CA ILE A 222 20.88 14.07 -8.95
C ILE A 222 20.05 13.18 -8.02
N ILE A 223 19.01 12.55 -8.56
CA ILE A 223 18.10 11.65 -7.82
C ILE A 223 18.46 10.18 -8.03
N PHE A 224 19.01 9.83 -9.20
CA PHE A 224 19.48 8.48 -9.50
C PHE A 224 20.80 8.52 -10.27
N GLN A 225 21.68 7.58 -9.92
CA GLN A 225 22.93 7.30 -10.62
C GLN A 225 23.01 5.79 -10.80
N THR A 226 22.75 5.32 -12.00
CA THR A 226 22.75 3.89 -12.32
C THR A 226 24.11 3.51 -12.88
N PRO A 227 24.89 2.67 -12.17
CA PRO A 227 26.14 2.14 -12.72
C PRO A 227 25.86 1.18 -13.88
N PRO A 228 26.87 0.91 -14.72
CA PRO A 228 26.83 -0.25 -15.61
C PRO A 228 26.60 -1.54 -14.82
N GLY A 229 25.74 -2.41 -15.31
CA GLY A 229 25.34 -3.66 -14.67
C GLY A 229 23.84 -3.97 -14.83
N PRO A 230 23.34 -5.02 -14.17
CA PRO A 230 21.94 -5.42 -14.24
C PRO A 230 21.02 -4.31 -13.73
N LEU A 231 20.02 -3.93 -14.53
CA LEU A 231 19.07 -2.87 -14.19
C LEU A 231 17.94 -3.34 -13.25
N ASN A 232 17.73 -4.65 -13.15
CA ASN A 232 16.78 -5.27 -12.24
C ASN A 232 17.49 -6.46 -11.57
N PRO A 233 17.98 -6.32 -10.32
CA PRO A 233 18.69 -7.39 -9.63
C PRO A 233 17.77 -8.53 -9.17
#